data_AF-A0A2E3C3P9-F1
#
_entry.id   AF-A0A2E3C3P9-F1
#
_cell.length_a   1.000
_cell.length_b   1.000
_cell.length_c   1.000
_cell.angle_alpha   90.00
_cell.angle_beta   90.00
_cell.angle_gamma   90.00
#
_symmetry.space_group_name_H-M   'P 1'
#
loop_
_entity.id
_entity.type
_entity.pdbx_description
1 polymer ?
#
loop_
_entity_poly.entity_id
_entity_poly.type
_entity_poly.pdbx_seq_one_letter_code
_entity_poly.pdbx_strand_id
1 'polypeptide(L)'
;MPDIIASPGGQEIHPVEAELLGFINGYRDWPYDITGQDSDSLHTHTMKQWTEMCKLPNAKEPHRIAALAQDLGKVFAYKESRRPYPLRQFWKQDKVAYSRRCVEHGGLSAFILGTMPSFLSMPERRRRAILIAVRFRDNPTFIPANCDPLALEIYEMLHMAAEKVAEAEGYDAQEAASEEDIAHLTSEFDSFFGSIIRSLEVNPAGQSSKSDGIYLGDGILVLKMSNLVKAFASALSPEVRRRFTMWRLDGKAHPCWPAFIAAFTKMNLLMETFQNAKTNNGLYNVKIGDHDLKNCIVLKIDVVNQSELRHSLDALPKYAGVVEVIQDEASLKDEIIAAANSVDEMLKQARESL
;
A
#
# COMPACT_ATOMS: atom_id res chain seq x y z
N MET A 1 -27.23 6.49 30.64
CA MET A 1 -27.69 5.13 30.29
C MET A 1 -26.56 4.49 29.47
N PRO A 2 -25.83 3.49 29.99
CA PRO A 2 -24.76 2.81 29.26
C PRO A 2 -25.25 1.62 28.44
N ASP A 3 -26.54 1.28 28.50
CA ASP A 3 -27.11 0.20 27.71
C ASP A 3 -27.75 0.78 26.44
N ILE A 4 -27.46 0.13 25.31
CA ILE A 4 -27.90 0.38 23.92
C ILE A 4 -26.82 1.04 23.05
N ILE A 5 -25.70 0.33 22.90
CA ILE A 5 -25.03 0.23 21.59
C ILE A 5 -24.91 -1.27 21.34
N ALA A 6 -25.77 -1.81 20.49
CA ALA A 6 -25.67 -3.22 20.12
C ALA A 6 -24.31 -3.44 19.44
N SER A 7 -23.51 -4.38 19.94
CA SER A 7 -22.27 -4.79 19.29
C SER A 7 -22.57 -5.16 17.83
N PRO A 8 -21.90 -4.56 16.83
CA PRO A 8 -21.94 -5.09 15.49
C PRO A 8 -21.26 -6.47 15.52
N GLY A 9 -22.03 -7.56 15.47
CA GLY A 9 -21.50 -8.89 15.21
C GLY A 9 -21.07 -9.77 16.39
N GLY A 10 -21.46 -9.46 17.64
CA GLY A 10 -21.31 -10.41 18.76
C GLY A 10 -19.90 -10.66 19.32
N GLN A 11 -18.90 -9.86 18.92
CA GLN A 11 -17.60 -9.83 19.61
C GLN A 11 -17.68 -9.06 20.93
N GLU A 12 -16.88 -9.46 21.92
CA GLU A 12 -16.71 -8.74 23.17
C GLU A 12 -16.01 -7.40 22.89
N ILE A 13 -16.78 -6.31 22.99
CA ILE A 13 -16.32 -4.95 22.67
C ILE A 13 -15.65 -4.36 23.91
N HIS A 14 -14.43 -3.87 23.75
CA HIS A 14 -13.72 -3.20 24.85
C HIS A 14 -14.48 -1.92 25.28
N PRO A 15 -14.48 -1.51 26.57
CA PRO A 15 -15.21 -0.33 27.02
C PRO A 15 -14.92 0.96 26.22
N VAL A 16 -13.68 1.09 25.74
CA VAL A 16 -13.28 2.21 24.87
C VAL A 16 -13.91 2.13 23.48
N GLU A 17 -13.96 0.93 22.90
CA GLU A 17 -14.64 0.73 21.62
C GLU A 17 -16.13 1.06 21.76
N ALA A 18 -16.78 0.69 22.86
CA ALA A 18 -18.17 1.03 23.12
C ALA A 18 -18.40 2.55 23.26
N GLU A 19 -17.54 3.26 24.00
CA GLU A 19 -17.63 4.72 24.12
C GLU A 19 -17.40 5.43 22.78
N LEU A 20 -16.42 4.97 22.00
CA LEU A 20 -16.13 5.45 20.65
C LEU A 20 -17.32 5.24 19.70
N LEU A 21 -17.91 4.05 19.68
CA LEU A 21 -19.10 3.77 18.88
C LEU A 21 -20.26 4.69 19.29
N GLY A 22 -20.42 4.96 20.59
CA GLY A 22 -21.43 5.89 21.10
C GLY A 22 -21.21 7.31 20.62
N PHE A 23 -19.97 7.77 20.67
CA PHE A 23 -19.56 9.07 20.15
C PHE A 23 -19.84 9.17 18.64
N ILE A 24 -19.40 8.19 17.85
CA ILE A 24 -19.56 8.17 16.39
C ILE A 24 -21.05 8.13 15.99
N ASN A 25 -21.87 7.38 16.73
CA ASN A 25 -23.33 7.36 16.53
C ASN A 25 -23.97 8.74 16.71
N GLY A 26 -23.43 9.60 17.57
CA GLY A 26 -23.85 10.99 17.72
C GLY A 26 -23.60 11.87 16.48
N TYR A 27 -22.72 11.41 15.58
CA TYR A 27 -22.30 12.11 14.36
C TYR A 27 -22.62 11.30 13.09
N ARG A 28 -23.72 10.53 13.12
CA ARG A 28 -24.08 9.59 12.03
C ARG A 28 -24.18 10.24 10.65
N ASP A 29 -24.67 11.47 10.60
CA ASP A 29 -24.89 12.23 9.36
C ASP A 29 -23.79 13.28 9.10
N TRP A 30 -22.74 13.32 9.94
CA TRP A 30 -21.61 14.21 9.71
C TRP A 30 -20.85 13.75 8.46
N PRO A 31 -20.44 14.65 7.55
CA PRO A 31 -19.73 14.24 6.34
C PRO A 31 -18.33 13.72 6.70
N TYR A 32 -17.90 12.63 6.06
CA TYR A 32 -16.51 12.19 6.13
C TYR A 32 -15.60 13.09 5.28
N ASP A 33 -16.09 13.52 4.11
CA ASP A 33 -15.42 14.49 3.25
C ASP A 33 -16.42 15.53 2.75
N ILE A 34 -15.97 16.77 2.61
CA ILE A 34 -16.77 17.91 2.15
C ILE A 34 -16.40 18.34 0.72
N THR A 35 -15.43 17.68 0.09
CA THR A 35 -14.99 17.98 -1.28
C THR A 35 -15.64 17.08 -2.34
N GLY A 36 -16.01 15.85 -1.98
CA GLY A 36 -16.74 14.93 -2.87
C GLY A 36 -18.24 15.24 -2.98
N GLN A 37 -18.82 14.98 -4.16
CA GLN A 37 -20.27 15.12 -4.40
C GLN A 37 -21.10 13.98 -3.78
N ASP A 38 -20.51 12.82 -3.51
CA ASP A 38 -21.15 11.63 -2.92
C ASP A 38 -20.26 11.00 -1.82
N SER A 39 -19.81 11.80 -0.86
CA SER A 39 -18.97 11.29 0.22
C SER A 39 -19.79 10.52 1.26
N ASP A 40 -19.20 9.43 1.77
CA ASP A 40 -19.73 8.73 2.94
C ASP A 40 -19.93 9.67 4.14
N SER A 41 -20.82 9.28 5.05
CA SER A 41 -20.82 9.89 6.37
C SER A 41 -19.61 9.42 7.19
N LEU A 42 -19.19 10.24 8.15
CA LEU A 42 -18.12 9.94 9.10
C LEU A 42 -18.36 8.60 9.78
N HIS A 43 -19.59 8.34 10.20
CA HIS A 43 -19.99 7.06 10.77
C HIS A 43 -19.77 5.91 9.78
N THR A 44 -20.33 5.99 8.57
CA THR A 44 -20.21 4.92 7.57
C THR A 44 -18.76 4.61 7.26
N HIS A 45 -17.95 5.64 7.00
CA HIS A 45 -16.53 5.46 6.72
C HIS A 45 -15.79 4.82 7.90
N THR A 46 -16.00 5.33 9.12
CA THR A 46 -15.34 4.80 10.33
C THR A 46 -15.72 3.34 10.59
N MET A 47 -16.98 2.98 10.36
CA MET A 47 -17.44 1.59 10.52
C MET A 47 -16.84 0.65 9.48
N LYS A 48 -16.66 1.09 8.22
CA LYS A 48 -15.94 0.32 7.20
C LYS A 48 -14.50 0.06 7.63
N GLN A 49 -13.78 1.10 8.07
CA GLN A 49 -12.40 0.99 8.56
C GLN A 49 -12.27 0.02 9.75
N TRP A 50 -13.15 0.16 10.75
CA TRP A 50 -13.16 -0.75 11.89
C TRP A 50 -13.50 -2.18 11.51
N THR A 51 -14.45 -2.38 10.58
CA THR A 51 -14.83 -3.71 10.09
C THR A 51 -13.66 -4.41 9.39
N GLU A 52 -12.93 -3.70 8.53
CA GLU A 52 -11.74 -4.27 7.88
C GLU A 52 -10.61 -4.51 8.87
N MET A 53 -10.39 -3.60 9.83
CA MET A 53 -9.44 -3.80 10.92
C MET A 53 -9.73 -5.08 11.71
N CYS A 54 -11.00 -5.38 12.01
CA CYS A 54 -11.39 -6.61 12.70
C CYS A 54 -11.09 -7.90 11.92
N LYS A 55 -10.97 -7.81 10.58
CA LYS A 55 -10.65 -8.96 9.71
C LYS A 55 -9.14 -9.17 9.55
N LEU A 56 -8.32 -8.16 9.85
CA LEU A 56 -6.87 -8.27 9.68
C LEU A 56 -6.27 -9.30 10.64
N PRO A 57 -5.31 -10.13 10.17
CA PRO A 57 -4.59 -11.05 11.04
C PRO A 57 -3.81 -10.26 12.08
N ASN A 58 -3.81 -10.74 13.33
CA ASN A 58 -3.15 -10.12 14.48
C ASN A 58 -3.78 -8.81 14.99
N ALA A 59 -4.91 -8.36 14.44
CA ALA A 59 -5.60 -7.18 14.93
C ALA A 59 -6.13 -7.41 16.35
N LYS A 60 -5.57 -6.66 17.30
CA LYS A 60 -5.98 -6.64 18.72
C LYS A 60 -6.76 -5.36 19.06
N GLU A 61 -7.31 -5.33 20.27
CA GLU A 61 -8.05 -4.22 20.86
C GLU A 61 -7.43 -2.81 20.60
N PRO A 62 -6.11 -2.56 20.78
CA PRO A 62 -5.53 -1.25 20.48
C PRO A 62 -5.69 -0.79 19.02
N HIS A 63 -5.64 -1.72 18.07
CA HIS A 63 -5.76 -1.45 16.64
C HIS A 63 -7.20 -1.06 16.28
N ARG A 64 -8.18 -1.78 16.86
CA ARG A 64 -9.60 -1.49 16.67
C ARG A 64 -10.00 -0.14 17.27
N ILE A 65 -9.50 0.18 18.46
CA ILE A 65 -9.68 1.50 19.09
C ILE A 65 -9.14 2.59 18.17
N ALA A 66 -7.91 2.42 17.66
CA ALA A 66 -7.31 3.38 16.75
C ALA A 66 -8.13 3.54 15.45
N ALA A 67 -8.67 2.45 14.90
CA ALA A 67 -9.49 2.48 13.68
C ALA A 67 -10.79 3.27 13.87
N LEU A 68 -11.42 3.16 15.04
CA LEU A 68 -12.58 3.98 15.41
C LEU A 68 -12.21 5.44 15.69
N ALA A 69 -11.01 5.67 16.24
CA ALA A 69 -10.61 6.99 16.71
C ALA A 69 -9.98 7.89 15.63
N GLN A 70 -9.43 7.33 14.56
CA GLN A 70 -8.55 8.05 13.61
C GLN A 70 -9.19 9.32 13.00
N ASP A 71 -10.50 9.32 12.78
CA ASP A 71 -11.21 10.42 12.10
C ASP A 71 -12.10 11.27 13.02
N LEU A 72 -12.11 11.05 14.34
CA LEU A 72 -12.96 11.81 15.27
C LEU A 72 -12.74 13.33 15.17
N GLY A 73 -11.51 13.74 14.89
CA GLY A 73 -11.13 15.14 14.72
C GLY A 73 -11.91 15.86 13.62
N LYS A 74 -12.49 15.13 12.65
CA LYS A 74 -13.31 15.72 11.58
C LYS A 74 -14.58 16.42 12.10
N VAL A 75 -15.08 16.01 13.26
CA VAL A 75 -16.17 16.69 13.96
C VAL A 75 -15.82 18.15 14.29
N PHE A 76 -14.55 18.42 14.60
CA PHE A 76 -14.07 19.77 14.92
C PHE A 76 -13.36 20.45 13.75
N ALA A 77 -12.85 19.67 12.80
CA ALA A 77 -12.21 20.20 11.59
C ALA A 77 -13.23 20.81 10.62
N TYR A 78 -14.50 20.40 10.69
CA TYR A 78 -15.58 20.95 9.88
C TYR A 78 -16.49 21.87 10.70
N LYS A 79 -17.02 22.89 10.04
CA LYS A 79 -17.99 23.83 10.60
C LYS A 79 -19.31 23.70 9.85
N GLU A 80 -20.33 23.23 10.55
CA GLU A 80 -21.72 23.20 10.08
C GLU A 80 -22.27 24.64 10.01
N SER A 81 -22.88 24.98 8.88
CA SER A 81 -23.67 26.18 8.68
C SER A 81 -25.07 25.77 8.30
N ARG A 82 -26.02 25.99 9.21
CA ARG A 82 -27.44 25.66 9.02
C ARG A 82 -28.22 26.92 8.67
N ARG A 83 -28.90 26.91 7.53
CA ARG A 83 -29.85 27.96 7.13
C ARG A 83 -31.27 27.43 7.33
N PRO A 84 -31.95 27.84 8.41
CA PRO A 84 -33.30 27.37 8.67
C PRO A 84 -34.28 27.96 7.67
N TYR A 85 -35.31 27.19 7.33
CA TYR A 85 -36.42 27.74 6.58
C TYR A 85 -37.30 28.63 7.47
N PRO A 86 -37.97 29.67 6.92
CA PRO A 86 -38.93 30.46 7.68
C PRO A 86 -40.01 29.56 8.28
N LEU A 87 -40.61 29.95 9.42
CA LEU A 87 -41.67 29.17 10.09
C LEU A 87 -42.84 28.76 9.17
N ARG A 88 -43.10 29.54 8.11
CA ARG A 88 -44.09 29.21 7.08
C ARG A 88 -43.74 28.01 6.20
N GLN A 89 -42.53 27.47 6.32
CA GLN A 89 -42.01 26.32 5.59
C GLN A 89 -41.29 25.34 6.55
N PHE A 90 -41.75 25.25 7.81
CA PHE A 90 -41.12 24.43 8.86
C PHE A 90 -41.03 22.94 8.52
N TRP A 91 -41.82 22.46 7.57
CA TRP A 91 -41.77 21.08 7.06
C TRP A 91 -40.60 20.81 6.11
N LYS A 92 -39.91 21.85 5.63
CA LYS A 92 -38.70 21.70 4.82
C LYS A 92 -37.50 21.51 5.75
N GLN A 93 -36.68 20.49 5.47
CA GLN A 93 -35.43 20.29 6.17
C GLN A 93 -34.48 21.47 5.94
N ASP A 94 -33.81 21.92 6.99
CA ASP A 94 -32.87 23.02 6.93
C ASP A 94 -31.77 22.77 5.89
N LYS A 95 -31.32 23.83 5.23
CA LYS A 95 -30.15 23.72 4.34
C LYS A 95 -28.90 23.67 5.20
N VAL A 96 -28.28 22.50 5.25
CA VAL A 96 -27.01 22.28 5.94
C VAL A 96 -25.87 22.32 4.93
N ALA A 97 -24.85 23.11 5.22
CA ALA A 97 -23.60 23.15 4.47
C ALA A 97 -22.42 23.04 5.44
N TYR A 98 -21.32 22.46 4.98
CA TYR A 98 -20.11 22.31 5.77
C TYR A 98 -18.96 23.10 5.14
N SER A 99 -18.10 23.64 5.99
CA SER A 99 -16.88 24.34 5.58
C SER A 99 -15.68 23.84 6.38
N ARG A 100 -14.51 23.79 5.75
CA ARG A 100 -13.28 23.35 6.41
C ARG A 100 -12.76 24.46 7.32
N ARG A 101 -12.54 24.15 8.60
CA ARG A 101 -11.92 25.03 9.60
C ARG A 101 -10.44 24.69 9.81
N CYS A 102 -10.08 23.41 9.73
CA CYS A 102 -8.72 22.92 9.92
C CYS A 102 -8.38 21.86 8.86
N VAL A 103 -7.11 21.81 8.45
CA VAL A 103 -6.59 20.80 7.49
C VAL A 103 -6.19 19.52 8.22
N GLU A 104 -5.63 19.63 9.42
CA GLU A 104 -5.12 18.49 10.19
C GLU A 104 -6.13 18.04 11.25
N HIS A 105 -6.73 16.87 11.06
CA HIS A 105 -7.67 16.30 12.04
C HIS A 105 -7.05 15.24 12.95
N GLY A 106 -5.93 14.61 12.60
CA GLY A 106 -5.28 13.58 13.42
C GLY A 106 -4.94 14.04 14.84
N GLY A 107 -4.40 15.26 14.98
CA GLY A 107 -4.14 15.86 16.31
C GLY A 107 -5.42 16.09 17.13
N LEU A 108 -6.52 16.46 16.49
CA LEU A 108 -7.82 16.62 17.13
C LEU A 108 -8.43 15.27 17.50
N SER A 109 -8.30 14.26 16.64
CA SER A 109 -8.71 12.87 16.92
C SER A 109 -8.02 12.33 18.17
N ALA A 110 -6.70 12.48 18.26
CA ALA A 110 -5.92 12.08 19.42
C ALA A 110 -6.33 12.87 20.68
N PHE A 111 -6.61 14.17 20.55
CA PHE A 111 -7.09 14.99 21.66
C PHE A 111 -8.43 14.48 22.20
N ILE A 112 -9.43 14.27 21.33
CA ILE A 112 -10.76 13.78 21.73
C ILE A 112 -10.63 12.43 22.42
N LEU A 113 -9.92 11.47 21.81
CA LEU A 113 -9.69 10.16 22.40
C LEU A 113 -9.02 10.26 23.79
N GLY A 114 -8.02 11.15 23.92
CA GLY A 114 -7.33 11.41 25.18
C GLY A 114 -8.21 11.96 26.30
N THR A 115 -9.41 12.46 25.99
CA THR A 115 -10.37 12.97 27.00
C THR A 115 -11.43 11.94 27.41
N MET A 116 -11.52 10.79 26.74
CA MET A 116 -12.53 9.76 27.02
C MET A 116 -12.21 9.03 28.34
N PRO A 117 -13.15 8.95 29.31
CA PRO A 117 -12.91 8.27 30.58
C PRO A 117 -12.48 6.81 30.45
N SER A 118 -13.09 6.06 29.52
CA SER A 118 -12.70 4.67 29.28
C SER A 118 -11.28 4.57 28.72
N PHE A 119 -10.84 5.53 27.89
CA PHE A 119 -9.48 5.55 27.36
C PHE A 119 -8.47 5.88 28.46
N LEU A 120 -8.81 6.82 29.34
CA LEU A 120 -7.98 7.20 30.50
C LEU A 120 -7.79 6.07 31.52
N SER A 121 -8.64 5.04 31.53
CA SER A 121 -8.47 3.87 32.40
C SER A 121 -7.51 2.81 31.81
N MET A 122 -7.18 2.89 30.53
CA MET A 122 -6.25 1.96 29.87
C MET A 122 -4.80 2.12 30.38
N PRO A 123 -3.94 1.09 30.27
CA PRO A 123 -2.52 1.22 30.59
C PRO A 123 -1.84 2.34 29.79
N GLU A 124 -1.04 3.17 30.45
CA GLU A 124 -0.40 4.36 29.86
C GLU A 124 0.39 4.05 28.59
N ARG A 125 1.13 2.92 28.59
CA ARG A 125 1.87 2.46 27.42
C ARG A 125 0.98 2.29 26.18
N ARG A 126 -0.19 1.65 26.33
CA ARG A 126 -1.15 1.46 25.23
C ARG A 126 -1.76 2.80 24.80
N ARG A 127 -2.14 3.64 25.77
CA ARG A 127 -2.67 4.98 25.46
C ARG A 127 -1.71 5.78 24.60
N ARG A 128 -0.43 5.87 25.01
CA ARG A 128 0.59 6.59 24.24
C ARG A 128 0.76 6.03 22.83
N ALA A 129 0.80 4.71 22.68
CA ALA A 129 0.94 4.08 21.37
C ALA A 129 -0.24 4.42 20.43
N ILE A 130 -1.48 4.30 20.93
CA ILE A 130 -2.69 4.63 20.17
C ILE A 130 -2.72 6.12 19.80
N LEU A 131 -2.42 7.01 20.75
CA LEU A 131 -2.42 8.46 20.50
C LEU A 131 -1.38 8.87 19.46
N ILE A 132 -0.19 8.29 19.48
CA ILE A 132 0.86 8.54 18.48
C ILE A 132 0.39 8.08 17.10
N ALA A 133 -0.10 6.84 17.00
CA ALA A 133 -0.56 6.28 15.74
C ALA A 133 -1.71 7.10 15.12
N VAL A 134 -2.70 7.47 15.93
CA VAL A 134 -3.85 8.29 15.48
C VAL A 134 -3.41 9.70 15.09
N ARG A 135 -2.55 10.34 15.88
CA ARG A 135 -2.11 11.73 15.64
C ARG A 135 -1.36 11.87 14.31
N PHE A 136 -0.47 10.93 14.03
CA PHE A 136 0.48 11.01 12.93
C PHE A 136 0.13 10.12 11.74
N ARG A 137 -1.05 9.49 11.73
CA ARG A 137 -1.51 8.64 10.63
C ARG A 137 -1.32 9.29 9.26
N ASP A 138 -1.75 10.55 9.13
CA ASP A 138 -1.72 11.28 7.86
C ASP A 138 -0.38 12.00 7.63
N ASN A 139 0.44 12.16 8.68
CA ASN A 139 1.77 12.80 8.61
C ASN A 139 2.83 11.95 9.33
N PRO A 140 3.16 10.78 8.80
CA PRO A 140 3.96 9.77 9.50
C PRO A 140 5.45 10.09 9.59
N THR A 141 5.96 11.02 8.79
CA THR A 141 7.31 11.58 8.92
C THR A 141 7.53 12.27 10.27
N PHE A 142 6.44 12.62 10.99
CA PHE A 142 6.49 13.20 12.33
C PHE A 142 6.31 12.19 13.47
N ILE A 143 6.23 10.88 13.18
CA ILE A 143 6.23 9.85 14.23
C ILE A 143 7.58 9.90 14.97
N PRO A 144 7.60 10.03 16.30
CA PRO A 144 8.86 10.06 17.05
C PRO A 144 9.67 8.77 16.88
N ALA A 145 10.96 8.88 16.56
CA ALA A 145 11.84 7.73 16.34
C ALA A 145 11.96 6.79 17.56
N ASN A 146 11.73 7.32 18.77
CA ASN A 146 11.74 6.58 20.02
C ASN A 146 10.35 6.14 20.50
N CYS A 147 9.34 6.14 19.61
CA CYS A 147 7.99 5.68 19.97
C CYS A 147 7.96 4.19 20.31
N ASP A 148 6.91 3.78 21.03
CA ASP A 148 6.69 2.37 21.33
C ASP A 148 6.50 1.57 20.03
N PRO A 149 7.09 0.37 19.87
CA PRO A 149 6.88 -0.46 18.68
C PRO A 149 5.39 -0.71 18.38
N LEU A 150 4.55 -0.76 19.41
CA LEU A 150 3.10 -0.88 19.25
C LEU A 150 2.48 0.30 18.48
N ALA A 151 3.05 1.52 18.58
CA ALA A 151 2.55 2.68 17.84
C ALA A 151 2.73 2.49 16.33
N LEU A 152 3.90 1.99 15.91
CA LEU A 152 4.19 1.66 14.52
C LEU A 152 3.33 0.49 14.05
N GLU A 153 3.17 -0.55 14.87
CA GLU A 153 2.26 -1.67 14.56
C GLU A 153 0.82 -1.18 14.31
N ILE A 154 0.28 -0.34 15.20
CA ILE A 154 -1.06 0.24 15.04
C ILE A 154 -1.14 1.09 13.76
N TYR A 155 -0.15 1.96 13.56
CA TYR A 155 -0.07 2.81 12.37
C TYR A 155 -0.10 2.00 11.06
N GLU A 156 0.71 0.95 10.97
CA GLU A 156 0.77 0.06 9.80
C GLU A 156 -0.59 -0.62 9.56
N MET A 157 -1.23 -1.13 10.62
CA MET A 157 -2.53 -1.79 10.49
C MET A 157 -3.66 -0.82 10.11
N LEU A 158 -3.59 0.46 10.51
CA LEU A 158 -4.58 1.46 10.08
C LEU A 158 -4.55 1.68 8.56
N HIS A 159 -3.35 1.71 7.97
CA HIS A 159 -3.22 1.84 6.52
C HIS A 159 -3.60 0.56 5.78
N MET A 160 -3.28 -0.62 6.31
CA MET A 160 -3.76 -1.90 5.78
C MET A 160 -5.29 -1.97 5.76
N ALA A 161 -5.96 -1.54 6.83
CA ALA A 161 -7.41 -1.50 6.90
C ALA A 161 -7.99 -0.50 5.87
N ALA A 162 -7.35 0.66 5.71
CA ALA A 162 -7.80 1.66 4.76
C ALA A 162 -7.70 1.19 3.30
N GLU A 163 -6.63 0.48 2.96
CA GLU A 163 -6.49 -0.13 1.62
C GLU A 163 -7.53 -1.23 1.39
N LYS A 164 -7.87 -2.04 2.40
CA LYS A 164 -8.94 -3.06 2.28
C LYS A 164 -10.31 -2.44 2.06
N VAL A 165 -10.60 -1.29 2.68
CA VAL A 165 -11.83 -0.52 2.40
C VAL A 165 -11.84 -0.04 0.95
N ALA A 166 -10.74 0.57 0.48
CA ALA A 166 -10.62 1.03 -0.91
C ALA A 166 -10.81 -0.12 -1.92
N GLU A 167 -10.21 -1.29 -1.64
CA GLU A 167 -10.39 -2.51 -2.45
C GLU A 167 -11.87 -2.93 -2.52
N ALA A 168 -12.57 -2.97 -1.39
CA ALA A 168 -13.98 -3.35 -1.33
C ALA A 168 -14.91 -2.37 -2.08
N GLU A 169 -14.49 -1.11 -2.18
CA GLU A 169 -15.21 -0.04 -2.90
C GLU A 169 -14.86 0.02 -4.39
N GLY A 170 -13.93 -0.81 -4.86
CA GLY A 170 -13.49 -0.82 -6.26
C GLY A 170 -12.64 0.40 -6.63
N TYR A 171 -12.02 1.08 -5.66
CA TYR A 171 -10.99 2.06 -5.93
C TYR A 171 -9.75 1.34 -6.46
N ASP A 172 -9.61 1.30 -7.79
CA ASP A 172 -8.33 1.00 -8.41
C ASP A 172 -7.42 2.20 -8.22
N ALA A 173 -6.40 2.08 -7.36
CA ALA A 173 -5.39 3.12 -7.15
C ALA A 173 -4.53 3.43 -8.40
N GLN A 174 -4.84 2.81 -9.53
CA GLN A 174 -4.25 3.08 -10.84
C GLN A 174 -4.99 4.21 -11.58
N GLU A 175 -5.34 5.31 -10.91
CA GLU A 175 -5.20 6.58 -11.61
C GLU A 175 -3.73 6.62 -12.05
N ALA A 176 -3.47 6.58 -13.37
CA ALA A 176 -2.13 6.42 -13.91
C ALA A 176 -1.18 7.38 -13.20
N ALA A 177 -0.27 6.82 -12.39
CA ALA A 177 0.64 7.59 -11.57
C ALA A 177 1.32 8.64 -12.46
N SER A 178 1.29 9.90 -12.04
CA SER A 178 1.84 10.98 -12.85
C SER A 178 3.34 10.79 -13.03
N GLU A 179 3.93 11.43 -14.04
CA GLU A 179 5.39 11.39 -14.22
C GLU A 179 6.14 11.89 -12.98
N GLU A 180 5.55 12.83 -12.24
CA GLU A 180 6.08 13.36 -10.98
C GLU A 180 6.05 12.31 -9.87
N ASP A 181 4.95 11.55 -9.73
CA ASP A 181 4.86 10.44 -8.77
C ASP A 181 5.92 9.37 -9.06
N ILE A 182 6.11 9.04 -10.34
CA ILE A 182 7.14 8.08 -10.75
C ILE A 182 8.54 8.65 -10.48
N ALA A 183 8.79 9.93 -10.73
CA ALA A 183 10.08 10.55 -10.43
C ALA A 183 10.39 10.54 -8.92
N HIS A 184 9.39 10.83 -8.08
CA HIS A 184 9.54 10.75 -6.63
C HIS A 184 9.83 9.31 -6.16
N LEU A 185 9.08 8.33 -6.68
CA LEU A 185 9.33 6.91 -6.45
C LEU A 185 10.76 6.51 -6.85
N THR A 186 11.21 6.92 -8.04
CA THR A 186 12.56 6.62 -8.54
C THR A 186 13.65 7.20 -7.63
N SER A 187 13.48 8.43 -7.15
CA SER A 187 14.43 9.07 -6.23
C SER A 187 14.58 8.31 -4.90
N GLU A 188 13.45 7.86 -4.33
CA GLU A 188 13.50 7.02 -3.13
C GLU A 188 14.09 5.64 -3.42
N PHE A 189 13.79 5.06 -4.59
CA PHE A 189 14.39 3.80 -5.01
C PHE A 189 15.90 3.92 -5.07
N ASP A 190 16.44 4.91 -5.77
CA ASP A 190 17.89 5.14 -5.86
C ASP A 190 18.54 5.27 -4.47
N SER A 191 17.86 5.92 -3.52
CA SER A 191 18.36 6.11 -2.16
C SER A 191 18.46 4.82 -1.35
N PHE A 192 17.51 3.90 -1.52
CA PHE A 192 17.41 2.68 -0.70
C PHE A 192 17.78 1.39 -1.41
N PHE A 193 17.93 1.41 -2.74
CA PHE A 193 18.10 0.23 -3.58
C PHE A 193 19.25 -0.66 -3.09
N GLY A 194 20.44 -0.09 -2.90
CA GLY A 194 21.62 -0.85 -2.45
C GLY A 194 21.42 -1.54 -1.10
N SER A 195 20.81 -0.87 -0.13
CA SER A 195 20.50 -1.46 1.17
C SER A 195 19.43 -2.54 1.10
N ILE A 196 18.39 -2.33 0.29
CA ILE A 196 17.29 -3.28 0.10
C ILE A 196 17.82 -4.56 -0.52
N ILE A 197 18.58 -4.47 -1.63
CA ILE A 197 19.10 -5.66 -2.31
C ILE A 197 20.03 -6.47 -1.39
N ARG A 198 20.87 -5.81 -0.58
CA ARG A 198 21.73 -6.49 0.40
C ARG A 198 20.95 -7.15 1.56
N SER A 199 19.73 -6.69 1.84
CA SER A 199 18.88 -7.26 2.89
C SER A 199 18.11 -8.51 2.46
N LEU A 200 17.98 -8.73 1.15
CA LEU A 200 17.30 -9.90 0.58
C LEU A 200 18.17 -11.15 0.73
N GLU A 201 17.55 -12.29 1.02
CA GLU A 201 18.23 -13.59 1.07
C GLU A 201 18.44 -14.13 -0.36
N VAL A 202 19.46 -13.61 -1.02
CA VAL A 202 19.90 -14.03 -2.36
C VAL A 202 20.96 -15.13 -2.25
N ASN A 203 20.77 -16.24 -2.98
CA ASN A 203 21.65 -17.42 -2.94
C ASN A 203 21.91 -17.95 -1.50
N PRO A 204 20.86 -18.25 -0.70
CA PRO A 204 21.04 -18.75 0.66
C PRO A 204 21.82 -20.08 0.67
N ALA A 205 22.58 -20.31 1.74
CA ALA A 205 23.32 -21.55 1.93
C ALA A 205 22.36 -22.74 2.05
N GLY A 206 22.37 -23.62 1.04
CA GLY A 206 21.37 -24.68 0.86
C GLY A 206 20.25 -24.19 -0.06
N GLN A 207 20.06 -24.90 -1.18
CA GLN A 207 19.01 -24.59 -2.17
C GLN A 207 17.63 -24.68 -1.50
N SER A 208 17.13 -23.52 -1.06
CA SER A 208 15.87 -23.43 -0.33
C SER A 208 14.82 -22.78 -1.23
N SER A 209 13.61 -23.35 -1.23
CA SER A 209 12.43 -22.76 -1.88
C SER A 209 12.05 -21.38 -1.33
N LYS A 210 12.68 -20.95 -0.22
CA LYS A 210 12.46 -19.67 0.44
C LYS A 210 13.38 -18.54 -0.05
N SER A 211 14.27 -18.78 -1.00
CA SER A 211 15.11 -17.72 -1.59
C SER A 211 14.28 -16.52 -2.06
N ASP A 212 14.75 -15.31 -1.77
CA ASP A 212 14.15 -14.05 -2.26
C ASP A 212 14.49 -13.80 -3.73
N GLY A 213 15.63 -14.33 -4.15
CA GLY A 213 16.08 -14.28 -5.52
C GLY A 213 17.39 -15.04 -5.71
N ILE A 214 17.95 -14.95 -6.91
CA ILE A 214 19.16 -15.63 -7.33
C ILE A 214 20.08 -14.67 -8.05
N TYR A 215 21.35 -14.69 -7.66
CA TYR A 215 22.41 -13.99 -8.36
C TYR A 215 23.13 -14.96 -9.30
N LEU A 216 23.12 -14.65 -10.60
CA LEU A 216 23.67 -15.50 -11.67
C LEU A 216 25.12 -15.18 -12.01
N GLY A 217 25.68 -14.12 -11.41
CA GLY A 217 26.95 -13.55 -11.84
C GLY A 217 26.76 -12.47 -12.91
N ASP A 218 27.85 -11.79 -13.23
CA ASP A 218 27.89 -10.72 -14.22
C ASP A 218 26.91 -9.55 -13.99
N GLY A 219 26.40 -9.42 -12.76
CA GLY A 219 25.45 -8.38 -12.35
C GLY A 219 24.01 -8.76 -12.56
N ILE A 220 23.74 -9.98 -13.00
CA ILE A 220 22.39 -10.44 -13.32
C ILE A 220 21.76 -10.99 -12.04
N LEU A 221 20.68 -10.34 -11.62
CA LEU A 221 19.95 -10.66 -10.40
C LEU A 221 18.49 -10.95 -10.74
N VAL A 222 18.00 -12.11 -10.34
CA VAL A 222 16.62 -12.57 -10.54
C VAL A 222 15.90 -12.52 -9.20
N LEU A 223 14.89 -11.66 -9.04
CA LEU A 223 14.19 -11.47 -7.76
C LEU A 223 12.70 -11.75 -7.90
N LYS A 224 12.07 -12.33 -6.89
CA LYS A 224 10.61 -12.45 -6.85
C LYS A 224 9.98 -11.06 -6.66
N MET A 225 9.03 -10.71 -7.53
CA MET A 225 8.31 -9.43 -7.46
C MET A 225 7.71 -9.18 -6.08
N SER A 226 7.03 -10.16 -5.50
CA SER A 226 6.38 -10.03 -4.19
C SER A 226 7.36 -9.70 -3.07
N ASN A 227 8.57 -10.28 -3.09
CA ASN A 227 9.56 -10.05 -2.05
C ASN A 227 10.25 -8.70 -2.25
N LEU A 228 10.48 -8.30 -3.51
CA LEU A 228 11.01 -6.98 -3.83
C LEU A 228 10.05 -5.87 -3.40
N VAL A 229 8.75 -5.99 -3.74
CA VAL A 229 7.74 -5.01 -3.33
C VAL A 229 7.64 -4.93 -1.82
N LYS A 230 7.69 -6.06 -1.09
CA LYS A 230 7.72 -6.07 0.38
C LYS A 230 8.93 -5.33 0.96
N ALA A 231 10.12 -5.56 0.41
CA ALA A 231 11.35 -4.95 0.91
C ALA A 231 11.42 -3.45 0.60
N PHE A 232 10.87 -3.00 -0.54
CA PHE A 232 10.72 -1.58 -0.82
C PHE A 232 9.64 -0.95 0.07
N ALA A 233 8.48 -1.58 0.23
CA ALA A 233 7.39 -1.05 1.03
C ALA A 233 7.81 -0.75 2.49
N SER A 234 8.74 -1.51 3.08
CA SER A 234 9.21 -1.24 4.44
C SER A 234 10.21 -0.07 4.53
N ALA A 235 10.86 0.32 3.43
CA ALA A 235 11.87 1.36 3.39
C ALA A 235 11.33 2.71 2.88
N LEU A 236 10.29 2.68 2.06
CA LEU A 236 9.73 3.87 1.42
C LEU A 236 8.97 4.77 2.38
N SER A 237 8.94 6.05 2.03
CA SER A 237 8.12 7.02 2.72
C SER A 237 6.64 6.62 2.65
N PRO A 238 5.88 6.87 3.71
CA PRO A 238 4.46 6.56 3.70
C PRO A 238 3.64 7.28 2.64
N GLU A 239 4.08 8.45 2.18
CA GLU A 239 3.43 9.15 1.08
C GLU A 239 3.49 8.30 -0.20
N VAL A 240 4.69 7.80 -0.54
CA VAL A 240 4.89 6.89 -1.67
C VAL A 240 4.12 5.60 -1.46
N ARG A 241 4.20 4.99 -0.28
CA ARG A 241 3.45 3.76 0.02
C ARG A 241 1.94 3.94 -0.17
N ARG A 242 1.39 5.09 0.22
CA ARG A 242 -0.04 5.41 0.05
C ARG A 242 -0.41 5.61 -1.39
N ARG A 243 0.40 6.38 -2.11
CA ARG A 243 0.19 6.68 -3.52
C ARG A 243 0.14 5.43 -4.38
N PHE A 244 0.95 4.42 -4.03
CA PHE A 244 1.08 3.18 -4.80
C PHE A 244 0.47 1.96 -4.10
N THR A 245 -0.34 2.14 -3.07
CA THR A 245 -1.01 1.05 -2.32
C THR A 245 -0.07 -0.07 -1.84
N MET A 246 1.05 0.30 -1.24
CA MET A 246 2.11 -0.64 -0.85
C MET A 246 1.95 -1.23 0.56
N TRP A 247 0.80 -1.07 1.23
CA TRP A 247 0.47 -1.87 2.40
C TRP A 247 -0.15 -3.23 2.03
N ARG A 248 -0.63 -3.38 0.78
CA ARG A 248 -1.23 -4.58 0.20
C ARG A 248 -0.20 -5.49 -0.45
N LEU A 249 0.54 -6.23 0.37
CA LEU A 249 1.63 -7.09 -0.14
C LEU A 249 1.15 -8.48 -0.63
N ASP A 250 -0.17 -8.70 -0.72
CA ASP A 250 -0.82 -9.94 -1.12
C ASP A 250 -1.36 -9.88 -2.57
N GLY A 251 -0.95 -10.85 -3.40
CA GLY A 251 -1.45 -11.00 -4.77
C GLY A 251 -0.43 -11.58 -5.74
N LYS A 252 -0.90 -12.09 -6.89
CA LYS A 252 -0.03 -12.57 -7.98
C LYS A 252 0.56 -11.42 -8.80
N ALA A 253 -0.15 -10.30 -8.90
CA ALA A 253 0.27 -9.06 -9.55
C ALA A 253 -0.09 -7.90 -8.62
N HIS A 254 0.91 -7.17 -8.11
CA HIS A 254 0.69 -6.04 -7.21
C HIS A 254 0.27 -4.79 -8.03
N PRO A 255 -0.73 -4.00 -7.60
CA PRO A 255 -1.19 -2.82 -8.35
C PRO A 255 -0.08 -1.80 -8.67
N CYS A 256 0.90 -1.64 -7.78
CA CYS A 256 2.08 -0.78 -7.97
C CYS A 256 3.08 -1.26 -9.03
N TRP A 257 2.95 -2.49 -9.54
CA TRP A 257 3.99 -3.10 -10.35
C TRP A 257 4.38 -2.30 -11.61
N PRO A 258 3.42 -1.71 -12.37
CA PRO A 258 3.77 -0.84 -13.49
C PRO A 258 4.67 0.34 -13.10
N ALA A 259 4.48 0.90 -11.90
CA ALA A 259 5.32 1.98 -11.39
C ALA A 259 6.73 1.51 -11.01
N PHE A 260 6.86 0.29 -10.46
CA PHE A 260 8.17 -0.33 -10.21
C PHE A 260 8.93 -0.55 -11.53
N ILE A 261 8.24 -1.04 -12.57
CA ILE A 261 8.84 -1.20 -13.89
C ILE A 261 9.33 0.14 -14.43
N ALA A 262 8.48 1.18 -14.42
CA ALA A 262 8.86 2.51 -14.87
C ALA A 262 10.08 3.06 -14.09
N ALA A 263 10.13 2.87 -12.77
CA ALA A 263 11.26 3.30 -11.95
C ALA A 263 12.54 2.53 -12.30
N PHE A 264 12.51 1.19 -12.38
CA PHE A 264 13.70 0.40 -12.72
C PHE A 264 14.19 0.63 -14.16
N THR A 265 13.29 0.92 -15.10
CA THR A 265 13.66 1.35 -16.45
C THR A 265 14.39 2.69 -16.41
N LYS A 266 13.89 3.70 -15.67
CA LYS A 266 14.56 5.00 -15.51
C LYS A 266 15.93 4.88 -14.85
N MET A 267 16.09 3.94 -13.92
CA MET A 267 17.37 3.64 -13.26
C MET A 267 18.34 2.83 -14.15
N ASN A 268 17.92 2.43 -15.37
CA ASN A 268 18.67 1.54 -16.27
C ASN A 268 19.03 0.17 -15.65
N LEU A 269 18.17 -0.35 -14.78
CA LEU A 269 18.38 -1.63 -14.08
C LEU A 269 17.60 -2.78 -14.73
N LEU A 270 16.46 -2.51 -15.35
CA LEU A 270 15.58 -3.54 -15.88
C LEU A 270 16.18 -4.23 -17.12
N MET A 271 16.20 -5.56 -17.13
CA MET A 271 16.44 -6.34 -18.35
C MET A 271 15.11 -6.65 -19.04
N GLU A 272 14.85 -6.00 -20.18
CA GLU A 272 13.63 -6.23 -20.99
C GLU A 272 13.66 -7.53 -21.80
N THR A 273 14.87 -8.05 -22.03
CA THR A 273 15.10 -9.33 -22.71
C THR A 273 16.05 -10.17 -21.88
N PHE A 274 15.66 -11.41 -21.59
CA PHE A 274 16.47 -12.37 -20.86
C PHE A 274 16.34 -13.76 -21.52
N GLN A 275 17.47 -14.37 -21.87
CA GLN A 275 17.51 -15.65 -22.60
C GLN A 275 16.63 -15.69 -23.86
N ASN A 276 16.65 -14.60 -24.65
CA ASN A 276 15.84 -14.39 -25.85
C ASN A 276 14.31 -14.31 -25.63
N ALA A 277 13.84 -14.33 -24.38
CA ALA A 277 12.46 -14.05 -24.05
C ALA A 277 12.29 -12.54 -23.76
N LYS A 278 11.29 -11.92 -24.39
CA LYS A 278 10.84 -10.58 -24.06
C LYS A 278 9.69 -10.66 -23.07
N THR A 279 9.54 -9.65 -22.23
CA THR A 279 8.41 -9.54 -21.29
C THR A 279 7.65 -8.25 -21.53
N ASN A 280 6.31 -8.33 -21.53
CA ASN A 280 5.44 -7.17 -21.66
C ASN A 280 5.19 -6.45 -20.32
N ASN A 281 5.42 -7.12 -19.20
CA ASN A 281 5.18 -6.60 -17.86
C ASN A 281 6.44 -6.57 -16.97
N GLY A 282 7.62 -6.79 -17.55
CA GLY A 282 8.88 -6.84 -16.82
C GLY A 282 9.06 -8.07 -15.91
N LEU A 283 8.17 -9.06 -16.02
CA LEU A 283 8.22 -10.29 -15.24
C LEU A 283 8.49 -11.52 -16.11
N TYR A 284 9.21 -12.46 -15.53
CA TYR A 284 9.59 -13.75 -16.08
C TYR A 284 9.18 -14.87 -15.13
N ASN A 285 8.81 -16.02 -15.68
CA ASN A 285 8.81 -17.26 -14.92
C ASN A 285 10.12 -17.98 -15.22
N VAL A 286 10.82 -18.42 -14.19
CA VAL A 286 12.18 -18.95 -14.30
C VAL A 286 12.25 -20.28 -13.57
N LYS A 287 12.72 -21.30 -14.28
CA LYS A 287 13.04 -22.61 -13.70
C LYS A 287 14.52 -22.66 -13.36
N ILE A 288 14.83 -23.19 -12.19
CA ILE A 288 16.18 -23.24 -11.66
C ILE A 288 16.38 -24.62 -11.03
N GLY A 289 17.05 -25.51 -11.77
CA GLY A 289 17.10 -26.93 -11.43
C GLY A 289 15.68 -27.50 -11.29
N ASP A 290 15.33 -27.97 -10.10
CA ASP A 290 14.00 -28.53 -9.77
C ASP A 290 13.03 -27.49 -9.17
N HIS A 291 13.39 -26.21 -9.15
CA HIS A 291 12.58 -25.15 -8.53
C HIS A 291 12.01 -24.18 -9.57
N ASP A 292 10.71 -23.93 -9.49
CA ASP A 292 10.04 -22.91 -10.31
C ASP A 292 9.89 -21.60 -9.51
N LEU A 293 10.49 -20.53 -10.02
CA LEU A 293 10.29 -19.17 -9.53
C LEU A 293 9.34 -18.44 -10.49
N LYS A 294 8.18 -18.03 -9.98
CA LYS A 294 7.18 -17.31 -10.77
C LYS A 294 7.22 -15.82 -10.50
N ASN A 295 6.83 -15.02 -11.49
CA ASN A 295 6.73 -13.56 -11.38
C ASN A 295 8.03 -12.91 -10.88
N CYS A 296 9.14 -13.22 -11.56
CA CYS A 296 10.46 -12.71 -11.23
C CYS A 296 10.83 -11.53 -12.13
N ILE A 297 11.44 -10.51 -11.54
CA ILE A 297 12.11 -9.45 -12.29
C ILE A 297 13.58 -9.82 -12.48
N VAL A 298 14.12 -9.49 -13.65
CA VAL A 298 15.54 -9.65 -13.95
C VAL A 298 16.17 -8.26 -14.02
N LEU A 299 17.14 -8.03 -13.13
CA LEU A 299 17.87 -6.78 -13.01
C LEU A 299 19.32 -6.96 -13.43
N LYS A 300 19.88 -5.94 -14.09
CA LYS A 300 21.30 -5.85 -14.43
C LYS A 300 21.96 -4.75 -13.61
N ILE A 301 22.79 -5.17 -12.66
CA ILE A 301 23.56 -4.28 -11.80
C ILE A 301 24.86 -3.92 -12.50
N ASP A 302 24.95 -2.68 -12.97
CA ASP A 302 26.16 -2.14 -13.59
C ASP A 302 27.26 -1.86 -12.55
N VAL A 303 28.49 -2.23 -12.90
CA VAL A 303 29.70 -1.98 -12.10
C VAL A 303 29.95 -0.48 -11.92
N VAL A 304 29.64 0.34 -12.93
CA VAL A 304 29.93 1.78 -12.94
C VAL A 304 28.98 2.54 -12.00
N ASN A 305 27.69 2.23 -12.06
CA ASN A 305 26.68 2.97 -11.29
C ASN A 305 26.49 2.42 -9.87
N GLN A 306 26.75 1.13 -9.66
CA GLN A 306 26.48 0.45 -8.39
C GLN A 306 27.64 -0.46 -7.94
N SER A 307 28.87 0.04 -8.04
CA SER A 307 30.12 -0.69 -7.77
C SER A 307 30.14 -1.43 -6.43
N GLU A 308 29.74 -0.79 -5.33
CA GLU A 308 29.73 -1.41 -4.02
C GLU A 308 28.72 -2.57 -3.93
N LEU A 309 27.50 -2.36 -4.44
CA LEU A 309 26.49 -3.42 -4.48
C LEU A 309 26.98 -4.57 -5.34
N ARG A 310 27.56 -4.25 -6.49
CA ARG A 310 28.09 -5.24 -7.42
C ARG A 310 29.18 -6.09 -6.79
N HIS A 311 30.14 -5.48 -6.10
CA HIS A 311 31.17 -6.20 -5.36
C HIS A 311 30.58 -7.11 -4.27
N SER A 312 29.56 -6.66 -3.55
CA SER A 312 28.90 -7.49 -2.53
C SER A 312 28.17 -8.70 -3.14
N LEU A 313 27.53 -8.54 -4.29
CA LEU A 313 26.85 -9.63 -5.00
C LEU A 313 27.85 -10.63 -5.60
N ASP A 314 28.96 -10.15 -6.15
CA ASP A 314 30.02 -11.00 -6.70
C ASP A 314 30.74 -11.85 -5.65
N ALA A 315 30.64 -11.48 -4.36
CA ALA A 315 31.13 -12.27 -3.24
C ALA A 315 30.16 -13.38 -2.78
N LEU A 316 28.91 -13.38 -3.26
CA LEU A 316 27.94 -14.41 -2.91
C LEU A 316 28.34 -15.77 -3.52
N PRO A 317 27.89 -16.89 -2.92
CA PRO A 317 28.05 -18.20 -3.52
C PRO A 317 27.46 -18.20 -4.94
N LYS A 318 28.27 -18.61 -5.93
CA LYS A 318 27.78 -18.73 -7.31
C LYS A 318 26.72 -19.82 -7.38
N TYR A 319 25.58 -19.48 -7.98
CA TYR A 319 24.55 -20.48 -8.23
C TYR A 319 25.03 -21.42 -9.35
N ALA A 320 25.06 -22.73 -9.08
CA ALA A 320 25.65 -23.73 -9.99
C ALA A 320 24.62 -24.43 -10.90
N GLY A 321 23.32 -24.13 -10.77
CA GLY A 321 22.26 -24.73 -11.57
C GLY A 321 21.97 -24.00 -12.87
N VAL A 322 21.43 -24.71 -13.84
CA VAL A 322 20.91 -24.14 -15.10
C VAL A 322 19.64 -23.35 -14.78
N VAL A 323 19.57 -22.14 -15.35
CA VAL A 323 18.42 -21.24 -15.27
C VAL A 323 17.76 -21.21 -16.63
N GLU A 324 16.46 -21.45 -16.69
CA GLU A 324 15.67 -21.47 -17.92
C GLU A 324 14.43 -20.58 -17.76
N VAL A 325 14.19 -19.69 -18.71
CA VAL A 325 12.92 -18.95 -18.76
C VAL A 325 11.80 -19.87 -19.22
N ILE A 326 10.78 -20.03 -18.38
CA ILE A 326 9.53 -20.68 -18.76
C ILE A 326 8.67 -19.64 -19.47
N GLN A 327 8.56 -19.75 -20.79
CA GLN A 327 7.59 -18.96 -21.55
C GLN A 327 6.18 -19.50 -21.28
N ASP A 328 5.28 -18.62 -20.82
CA ASP A 328 3.86 -18.95 -20.67
C ASP A 328 3.25 -19.18 -22.06
N GLU A 329 2.42 -20.21 -22.20
CA GLU A 329 1.81 -20.61 -23.47
C GLU A 329 0.94 -19.49 -24.06
N ALA A 330 0.36 -18.64 -23.20
CA ALA A 330 -0.38 -17.45 -23.60
C ALA A 330 0.55 -16.35 -24.17
N SER A 331 1.69 -16.07 -23.53
CA SER A 331 2.65 -15.08 -24.01
C SER A 331 3.32 -15.51 -25.32
N LEU A 332 3.59 -16.80 -25.48
CA LEU A 332 4.05 -17.39 -26.74
C LEU A 332 3.02 -17.21 -27.86
N LYS A 333 1.73 -17.38 -27.58
CA LYS A 333 0.67 -17.14 -28.57
C LYS A 333 0.60 -15.67 -28.98
N ASP A 334 0.69 -14.75 -28.03
CA ASP A 334 0.67 -13.31 -28.32
C ASP A 334 1.90 -12.88 -29.13
N GLU A 335 3.09 -13.40 -28.83
CA GLU A 335 4.30 -13.16 -29.62
C GLU A 335 4.18 -13.74 -31.05
N ILE A 336 3.64 -14.95 -31.19
CA ILE A 336 3.41 -15.57 -32.51
C ILE A 336 2.41 -14.74 -33.33
N ILE A 337 1.34 -14.25 -32.72
CA ILE A 337 0.33 -13.41 -33.39
C ILE A 337 0.95 -12.06 -33.79
N ALA A 338 1.73 -11.43 -32.91
CA ALA A 338 2.39 -10.16 -33.20
C ALA A 338 3.42 -10.31 -34.34
N ALA A 339 4.21 -11.39 -34.32
CA ALA A 339 5.17 -11.70 -35.38
C ALA A 339 4.47 -12.00 -36.71
N ALA A 340 3.37 -12.76 -36.69
CA ALA A 340 2.56 -13.04 -37.88
C ALA A 340 1.98 -11.74 -38.49
N ASN A 341 1.44 -10.86 -37.66
CA ASN A 341 0.90 -9.57 -38.10
C ASN A 341 2.00 -8.66 -38.68
N SER A 342 3.19 -8.64 -38.08
CA SER A 342 4.33 -7.88 -38.60
C SER A 342 4.79 -8.40 -39.97
N VAL A 343 4.78 -9.72 -40.18
CA VAL A 343 5.12 -10.31 -41.48
C VAL A 343 4.05 -9.97 -42.52
N ASP A 344 2.78 -10.01 -42.16
CA ASP A 344 1.67 -9.64 -43.05
C ASP A 344 1.72 -8.16 -43.45
N GLU A 345 2.08 -7.25 -42.53
CA GLU A 345 2.33 -5.84 -42.85
C GLU A 345 3.53 -5.66 -43.78
N MET A 346 4.65 -6.35 -43.53
CA MET A 346 5.81 -6.31 -44.42
C MET A 346 5.49 -6.82 -45.82
N LEU A 347 4.67 -7.88 -45.93
CA LEU A 347 4.21 -8.41 -47.22
C LEU A 347 3.25 -7.46 -47.94
N LYS A 348 2.40 -6.73 -47.21
CA LYS A 348 1.56 -5.66 -47.79
C LYS A 348 2.41 -4.51 -48.30
N GLN A 349 3.35 -4.01 -47.50
CA GLN A 349 4.26 -2.93 -47.90
C GLN A 349 5.09 -3.33 -49.12
N ALA A 350 5.63 -4.55 -49.14
CA ALA A 350 6.39 -5.06 -50.28
C ALA A 350 5.55 -5.13 -51.57
N ARG A 351 4.25 -5.46 -51.46
CA ARG A 351 3.31 -5.46 -52.59
C ARG A 351 2.90 -4.07 -53.07
N GLU A 352 2.91 -3.07 -52.20
CA GLU A 352 2.61 -1.68 -52.56
C GLU A 352 3.82 -0.96 -53.18
N SER A 353 5.03 -1.49 -52.96
CA SER A 353 6.28 -1.01 -53.57
C SER A 353 6.69 -1.73 -54.87
N LEU A 354 5.86 -2.66 -55.36
CA LEU A 354 5.95 -3.31 -56.68
C LEU A 354 4.90 -2.71 -57.62
#